data_AF-A0A2G6GRB0-F1
#
_entry.id   AF-A0A2G6GRB0-F1
#
_cell.length_a   1.000
_cell.length_b   1.000
_cell.length_c   1.000
_cell.angle_alpha   90.00
_cell.angle_beta   90.00
_cell.angle_gamma   90.00
#
_symmetry.space_group_name_H-M   'P 1'
#
loop_
_entity.id
_entity.type
_entity.pdbx_description
1 polymer ?
#
loop_
_entity_poly.entity_id
_entity_poly.type
_entity_poly.pdbx_seq_one_letter_code
_entity_poly.pdbx_strand_id
1 'polypeptide(L)'
;VELMGTVNSGDFGYASHLRYQHKNLFRGAELFSVELSAGREKVRGLEGQRKFNTQEFGGIVKLVSPKFFLPFLKAKNWRAKIPRTSFSALYNYAERPEYRRAITDLTFSYQWKSRGYITHVFTPLDLGILKVTADSTFLSRLNSYYRQTSYVDHIIPAMRYSFRYNNQGKTRKTTYQRFRFNVEVAGNTLNTIDRFMSRKSDKKDIAQKEYYSYFGIRYAQYLRSDVEFTYNQYINPNHAVIYHTFLGAGFPYGNSKVLPFEKMYFVGGPNSMRAWQPRSLGPGASKLNPPDYRLSYGEMRLEGNVEYRFALGRNIEGAFFVDAGNVWNLSDVSSGDDAGKFRWADFYKQIAVGTGFGLRFDISNIILRLDAGIKV
;
A
#
# COMPACT_ATOMS: atom_id res chain seq x y z
N VAL A 1 0.45 -3.94 26.90
CA VAL A 1 1.80 -4.20 26.39
C VAL A 1 1.73 -5.52 25.66
N GLU A 2 2.12 -5.54 24.39
CA GLU A 2 2.13 -6.76 23.58
C GLU A 2 3.58 -7.03 23.16
N LEU A 3 4.04 -8.27 23.37
CA LEU A 3 5.33 -8.75 22.90
C LEU A 3 5.07 -9.75 21.79
N MET A 4 5.73 -9.57 20.64
CA MET A 4 5.53 -10.42 19.48
C MET A 4 6.88 -10.83 18.87
N GLY A 5 6.98 -12.09 18.46
CA GLY A 5 8.04 -12.53 17.54
C GLY A 5 7.67 -12.14 16.12
N THR A 6 8.61 -11.54 15.38
CA THR A 6 8.40 -11.15 13.99
C THR A 6 9.18 -12.09 13.07
N VAL A 7 8.54 -12.49 11.97
CA VAL A 7 9.20 -13.15 10.83
C VAL A 7 8.87 -12.34 9.59
N ASN A 8 9.79 -11.48 9.16
CA ASN A 8 9.60 -10.64 7.98
C ASN A 8 10.54 -11.09 6.87
N SER A 9 9.98 -11.57 5.75
CA SER A 9 10.77 -12.03 4.59
C SER A 9 11.82 -13.13 4.89
N GLY A 10 11.70 -13.84 6.01
CA GLY A 10 12.65 -14.88 6.46
C GLY A 10 13.60 -14.43 7.57
N ASP A 11 13.56 -13.16 7.95
CA ASP A 11 14.33 -12.58 9.05
C ASP A 11 13.60 -12.72 10.37
N PHE A 12 14.31 -13.20 11.40
CA PHE A 12 13.76 -13.39 12.74
C PHE A 12 13.99 -12.15 13.59
N GLY A 13 12.96 -11.69 14.28
CA GLY A 13 13.03 -10.54 15.17
C GLY A 13 12.08 -10.64 16.35
N TYR A 14 12.17 -9.64 17.20
CA TYR A 14 11.22 -9.40 18.28
C TYR A 14 10.81 -7.94 18.26
N ALA A 15 9.54 -7.67 18.54
CA ALA A 15 8.99 -6.33 18.65
C ALA A 15 8.08 -6.22 19.87
N SER A 16 8.09 -5.04 20.47
CA SER A 16 7.28 -4.67 21.62
C SER A 16 6.37 -3.52 21.23
N HIS A 17 5.07 -3.64 21.53
CA HIS A 17 4.08 -2.61 21.29
C HIS A 17 3.45 -2.15 22.60
N LEU A 18 3.43 -0.84 22.80
CA LEU A 18 2.75 -0.16 23.91
C LEU A 18 1.62 0.67 23.32
N ARG A 19 0.38 0.33 23.64
CA ARG A 19 -0.80 1.09 23.20
C ARG A 19 -1.51 1.67 24.42
N TYR A 20 -1.69 2.98 24.39
CA TYR A 20 -2.55 3.72 25.29
C TYR A 20 -3.77 4.23 24.51
N GLN A 21 -4.95 4.15 25.12
CA GLN A 21 -6.18 4.61 24.50
C GLN A 21 -7.07 5.30 25.54
N HIS A 22 -7.53 6.51 25.20
CA HIS A 22 -8.48 7.28 25.99
C HIS A 22 -9.73 7.57 25.15
N LYS A 23 -10.90 7.11 25.59
CA LYS A 23 -12.16 7.15 24.80
C LYS A 23 -12.99 8.42 24.97
N ASN A 24 -12.50 9.40 25.72
CA ASN A 24 -13.22 10.66 25.94
C ASN A 24 -12.32 11.83 26.39
N LEU A 25 -11.21 12.08 25.66
CA LEU A 25 -10.17 13.02 26.14
C LEU A 25 -10.69 14.45 26.35
N PHE A 26 -11.57 14.94 25.46
CA PHE A 26 -12.13 16.29 25.52
C PHE A 26 -13.61 16.30 25.88
N ARG A 27 -14.12 15.20 26.46
CA ARG A 27 -15.54 15.02 26.84
C ARG A 27 -16.54 15.00 25.67
N GLY A 28 -16.09 14.88 24.42
CA GLY A 28 -16.94 14.80 23.23
C GLY A 28 -16.96 13.42 22.55
N ALA A 29 -16.66 12.36 23.32
CA ALA A 29 -16.51 10.97 22.85
C ALA A 29 -15.38 10.78 21.82
N GLU A 30 -14.31 11.58 21.96
CA GLU A 30 -13.11 11.44 21.15
C GLU A 30 -12.30 10.22 21.56
N LEU A 31 -11.88 9.48 20.55
CA LEU A 31 -10.92 8.39 20.72
C LEU A 31 -9.51 8.93 20.48
N PHE A 32 -8.77 9.12 21.55
CA PHE A 32 -7.34 9.40 21.52
C PHE A 32 -6.56 8.09 21.72
N SER A 33 -5.52 7.87 20.93
CA SER A 33 -4.64 6.73 21.08
C SER A 33 -3.19 7.09 20.79
N VAL A 34 -2.28 6.54 21.60
CA VAL A 34 -0.84 6.57 21.38
C VAL A 34 -0.37 5.12 21.27
N GLU A 35 0.35 4.82 20.21
CA GLU A 35 1.03 3.54 20.04
C GLU A 35 2.53 3.78 19.89
N LEU A 36 3.32 3.07 20.68
CA LEU A 36 4.76 3.05 20.60
C LEU A 36 5.19 1.63 20.25
N SER A 37 6.20 1.51 19.39
CA SER A 37 6.76 0.24 18.96
C SER A 37 8.28 0.32 19.00
N ALA A 38 8.91 -0.77 19.40
CA ALA A 38 10.36 -0.94 19.35
C ALA A 38 10.67 -2.39 19.01
N GLY A 39 11.58 -2.63 18.07
CA GLY A 39 11.91 -3.97 17.64
C GLY A 39 13.34 -4.12 17.16
N ARG A 40 13.81 -5.37 17.15
CA ARG A 40 15.09 -5.75 16.56
C ARG A 40 14.91 -6.98 15.67
N GLU A 41 15.54 -6.94 14.51
CA GLU A 41 15.51 -8.03 13.54
C GLU A 41 16.93 -8.48 13.18
N LYS A 42 17.03 -9.75 12.78
CA LYS A 42 18.25 -10.37 12.25
C LYS A 42 18.07 -10.57 10.75
N VAL A 43 18.70 -9.70 9.96
CA VAL A 43 18.73 -9.81 8.50
C VAL A 43 19.76 -10.86 8.07
N ARG A 44 19.32 -11.90 7.34
CA ARG A 44 20.22 -12.93 6.76
C ARG A 44 20.77 -12.44 5.42
N GLY A 45 22.09 -12.54 5.20
CA GLY A 45 22.71 -12.25 3.90
C GLY A 45 24.03 -11.45 3.92
N LEU A 46 24.47 -10.98 5.09
CA LEU A 46 25.81 -10.41 5.26
C LEU A 46 26.71 -11.47 5.90
N GLU A 47 27.69 -11.97 5.14
CA GLU A 47 28.68 -12.94 5.64
C GLU A 47 29.28 -12.47 6.98
N GLY A 48 29.31 -13.36 7.98
CA GLY A 48 29.94 -13.13 9.29
C GLY A 48 29.09 -12.47 10.38
N GLN A 49 27.89 -11.94 10.09
CA GLN A 49 27.08 -11.24 11.11
C GLN A 49 26.18 -12.21 11.90
N ARG A 50 26.65 -12.65 13.07
CA ARG A 50 25.90 -13.53 14.00
C ARG A 50 24.91 -12.81 14.93
N LYS A 51 24.83 -11.47 14.91
CA LYS A 51 24.05 -10.63 15.86
C LYS A 51 22.82 -9.99 15.20
N PHE A 52 21.82 -9.59 16.02
CA PHE A 52 20.73 -8.71 15.57
C PHE A 52 21.34 -7.41 15.04
N ASN A 53 21.01 -7.05 13.80
CA ASN A 53 21.66 -5.99 13.05
C ASN A 53 20.70 -4.89 12.59
N THR A 54 19.40 -5.08 12.82
CA THR A 54 18.36 -4.09 12.51
C THR A 54 17.66 -3.64 13.78
N GLN A 55 17.39 -2.35 13.89
CA GLN A 55 16.63 -1.74 14.98
C GLN A 55 15.54 -0.85 14.41
N GLU A 56 14.34 -0.95 14.96
CA GLU A 56 13.21 -0.13 14.53
C GLU A 56 12.50 0.47 15.75
N PHE A 57 12.11 1.74 15.64
CA PHE A 57 11.35 2.46 16.64
C PHE A 57 10.22 3.21 15.93
N GLY A 58 9.01 3.10 16.44
CA GLY A 58 7.84 3.74 15.85
C GLY A 58 6.93 4.36 16.90
N GLY A 59 6.33 5.49 16.57
CA GLY A 59 5.31 6.16 17.36
C GLY A 59 4.14 6.58 16.48
N ILE A 60 2.92 6.35 16.95
CA ILE A 60 1.69 6.78 16.29
C ILE A 60 0.82 7.47 17.32
N VAL A 61 0.50 8.74 17.08
CA VAL A 61 -0.49 9.48 17.84
C VAL A 61 -1.70 9.66 16.95
N LYS A 62 -2.90 9.36 17.45
CA LYS A 62 -4.14 9.47 16.70
C LYS A 62 -5.26 10.03 17.57
N LEU A 63 -6.01 10.97 17.00
CA LEU A 63 -7.22 11.53 17.58
C LEU A 63 -8.37 11.36 16.59
N VAL A 64 -9.44 10.68 16.99
CA VAL A 64 -10.65 10.51 16.20
C VAL A 64 -11.82 11.16 16.92
N SER A 65 -12.37 12.21 16.33
CA SER A 65 -13.61 12.84 16.79
C SER A 65 -14.81 12.21 16.08
N PRO A 66 -15.93 11.94 16.78
CA PRO A 66 -17.18 11.44 16.19
C PRO A 66 -18.01 12.56 15.51
N LYS A 67 -17.41 13.74 15.30
CA LYS A 67 -18.02 14.89 14.64
C LYS A 67 -17.09 15.40 13.54
N PHE A 68 -17.63 16.14 12.58
CA PHE A 68 -16.83 16.86 11.61
C PHE A 68 -16.23 18.12 12.24
N PHE A 69 -14.89 18.25 12.19
CA PHE A 69 -14.20 19.50 12.46
C PHE A 69 -14.03 20.25 11.13
N LEU A 70 -14.94 21.18 10.84
CA LEU A 70 -14.94 21.96 9.60
C LEU A 70 -14.60 23.41 9.92
N PRO A 71 -13.31 23.79 9.97
CA PRO A 71 -12.91 25.15 10.37
C PRO A 71 -13.43 26.23 9.42
N PHE A 72 -13.68 25.89 8.14
CA PHE A 72 -14.02 26.86 7.09
C PHE A 72 -15.40 26.62 6.44
N LEU A 73 -16.15 25.60 6.85
CA LEU A 73 -17.42 25.22 6.21
C LEU A 73 -18.54 25.03 7.23
N LYS A 74 -19.67 25.73 7.04
CA LYS A 74 -20.90 25.53 7.82
C LYS A 74 -21.75 24.43 7.19
N ALA A 75 -21.69 23.22 7.73
CA ALA A 75 -22.40 22.05 7.19
C ALA A 75 -23.89 21.97 7.59
N LYS A 76 -24.67 23.06 7.42
CA LYS A 76 -26.08 23.10 7.87
C LYS A 76 -26.98 22.07 7.16
N ASN A 77 -26.60 21.63 5.94
CA ASN A 77 -27.39 20.71 5.11
C ASN A 77 -26.68 19.38 4.77
N TRP A 78 -25.51 19.10 5.36
CA TRP A 78 -24.77 17.87 5.04
C TRP A 78 -25.39 16.68 5.79
N ARG A 79 -26.15 15.84 5.07
CA ARG A 79 -26.77 14.60 5.60
C ARG A 79 -25.77 13.45 5.76
N ALA A 80 -24.65 13.70 6.45
CA ALA A 80 -23.62 12.68 6.72
C ALA A 80 -24.06 11.79 7.89
N LYS A 81 -24.04 10.47 7.70
CA LYS A 81 -24.25 9.51 8.79
C LYS A 81 -22.90 9.10 9.38
N ILE A 82 -22.81 9.04 10.72
CA ILE A 82 -21.60 8.61 11.44
C ILE A 82 -20.37 9.41 10.97
N PRO A 83 -20.40 10.76 11.06
CA PRO A 83 -19.26 11.58 10.69
C PRO A 83 -18.07 11.26 11.61
N ARG A 84 -16.88 11.27 11.06
CA ARG A 84 -15.63 11.14 11.80
C ARG A 84 -14.61 12.10 11.25
N THR A 85 -13.87 12.74 12.14
CA THR A 85 -12.65 13.45 11.80
C THR A 85 -11.49 12.76 12.47
N SER A 86 -10.43 12.45 11.73
CA SER A 86 -9.24 11.80 12.27
C SER A 86 -8.01 12.65 11.97
N PHE A 87 -7.22 12.86 13.01
CA PHE A 87 -5.86 13.37 12.93
C PHE A 87 -4.91 12.25 13.34
N SER A 88 -3.83 12.04 12.59
CA SER A 88 -2.77 11.13 12.98
C SER A 88 -1.41 11.68 12.64
N ALA A 89 -0.46 11.45 13.53
CA ALA A 89 0.95 11.66 13.32
C ALA A 89 1.68 10.33 13.55
N LEU A 90 2.46 9.90 12.58
CA LEU A 90 3.30 8.71 12.64
C LEU A 90 4.76 9.13 12.48
N TYR A 91 5.62 8.52 13.28
CA TYR A 91 7.06 8.59 13.11
C TYR A 91 7.62 7.16 13.19
N ASN A 92 8.40 6.74 12.21
CA ASN A 92 9.09 5.46 12.23
C ASN A 92 10.56 5.66 11.84
N TYR A 93 11.46 5.25 12.72
CA TYR A 93 12.89 5.22 12.47
C TYR A 93 13.34 3.77 12.38
N ALA A 94 14.09 3.44 11.34
CA ALA A 94 14.69 2.13 11.16
C ALA A 94 16.16 2.28 10.78
N GLU A 95 17.00 1.53 11.48
CA GLU A 95 18.43 1.44 11.24
C GLU A 95 18.78 0.02 10.85
N ARG A 96 19.28 -0.13 9.62
CA ARG A 96 19.83 -1.36 9.05
C ARG A 96 21.31 -1.15 8.71
N PRO A 97 22.10 -2.21 8.54
CA PRO A 97 23.50 -2.07 8.14
C PRO A 97 23.69 -1.32 6.83
N GLU A 98 22.75 -1.46 5.89
CA GLU A 98 22.82 -0.87 4.55
C GLU A 98 22.27 0.56 4.49
N TYR A 99 21.34 0.92 5.38
CA TYR A 99 20.71 2.23 5.40
C TYR A 99 20.03 2.57 6.74
N ARG A 100 19.91 3.87 6.99
CA ARG A 100 19.04 4.44 8.02
C ARG A 100 17.89 5.16 7.35
N ARG A 101 16.66 4.99 7.85
CA ARG A 101 15.49 5.72 7.37
C ARG A 101 14.66 6.29 8.52
N ALA A 102 14.06 7.44 8.28
CA ALA A 102 13.01 8.03 9.09
C ALA A 102 11.81 8.36 8.21
N ILE A 103 10.64 7.86 8.58
CA ILE A 103 9.35 8.12 7.93
C ILE A 103 8.50 8.92 8.89
N THR A 104 8.03 10.08 8.45
CA THR A 104 7.07 10.90 9.18
C THR A 104 5.81 11.07 8.35
N ASP A 105 4.65 10.66 8.86
CA ASP A 105 3.36 10.88 8.20
C ASP A 105 2.45 11.74 9.08
N LEU A 106 1.93 12.82 8.52
CA LEU A 106 0.88 13.64 9.13
C LEU A 106 -0.38 13.54 8.27
N THR A 107 -1.46 13.01 8.84
CA THR A 107 -2.71 12.78 8.11
C THR A 107 -3.88 13.44 8.80
N PHE A 108 -4.69 14.16 8.02
CA PHE A 108 -5.97 14.72 8.43
C PHE A 108 -7.06 14.23 7.47
N SER A 109 -8.09 13.58 8.02
CA SER A 109 -9.13 12.94 7.22
C SER A 109 -10.54 13.07 7.79
N TYR A 110 -11.51 13.11 6.89
CA TYR A 110 -12.93 13.02 7.15
C TYR A 110 -13.46 11.69 6.64
N GLN A 111 -14.33 11.05 7.41
CA GLN A 111 -15.06 9.86 7.00
C GLN A 111 -16.54 10.03 7.31
N TRP A 112 -17.39 9.58 6.39
CA TRP A 112 -18.83 9.49 6.64
C TRP A 112 -19.45 8.34 5.86
N LYS A 113 -20.61 7.91 6.33
CA LYS A 113 -21.50 7.03 5.57
C LYS A 113 -22.58 7.86 4.90
N SER A 114 -22.86 7.50 3.65
CA SER A 114 -24.03 7.99 2.91
C SER A 114 -25.19 6.99 3.09
N ARG A 115 -26.23 7.05 2.26
CA ARG A 115 -27.33 6.07 2.30
C ARG A 115 -26.82 4.67 1.93
N GLY A 116 -27.42 3.63 2.54
CA GLY A 116 -27.12 2.22 2.26
C GLY A 116 -25.72 1.80 2.73
N TYR A 117 -24.94 1.25 1.79
CA TYR A 117 -23.68 0.55 2.04
C TYR A 117 -22.44 1.38 1.67
N ILE A 118 -22.60 2.69 1.50
CA ILE A 118 -21.57 3.59 0.99
C ILE A 118 -20.85 4.30 2.14
N THR A 119 -19.52 4.24 2.11
CA THR A 119 -18.61 4.99 2.99
C THR A 119 -17.67 5.84 2.14
N HIS A 120 -17.51 7.09 2.52
CA HIS A 120 -16.57 8.02 1.92
C HIS A 120 -15.45 8.31 2.92
N VAL A 121 -14.22 8.41 2.41
CA VAL A 121 -13.07 8.91 3.17
C VAL A 121 -12.39 9.97 2.33
N PHE A 122 -12.34 11.20 2.83
CA PHE A 122 -11.63 12.30 2.19
C PHE A 122 -10.47 12.73 3.08
N THR A 123 -9.26 12.75 2.53
CA THR A 123 -8.03 13.11 3.23
C THR A 123 -7.47 14.38 2.57
N PRO A 124 -7.87 15.58 3.02
CA PRO A 124 -7.38 16.84 2.46
C PRO A 124 -5.90 17.10 2.72
N LEU A 125 -5.30 16.46 3.72
CA LEU A 125 -3.86 16.55 3.99
C LEU A 125 -3.33 15.17 4.37
N ASP A 126 -2.41 14.69 3.56
CA ASP A 126 -1.60 13.51 3.82
C ASP A 126 -0.14 13.88 3.48
N LEU A 127 0.64 14.25 4.49
CA LEU A 127 2.02 14.68 4.32
C LEU A 127 2.95 13.57 4.79
N GLY A 128 3.53 12.85 3.84
CA GLY A 128 4.60 11.89 4.09
C GLY A 128 5.97 12.52 3.89
N ILE A 129 6.93 12.20 4.73
CA ILE A 129 8.32 12.63 4.63
C ILE A 129 9.20 11.40 4.84
N LEU A 130 9.96 11.03 3.81
CA LEU A 130 11.02 10.03 3.91
C LEU A 130 12.36 10.75 3.95
N LYS A 131 13.13 10.48 5.01
CA LYS A 131 14.56 10.76 5.07
C LYS A 131 15.32 9.46 5.14
N VAL A 132 16.38 9.33 4.36
CA VAL A 132 17.13 8.11 4.22
C VAL A 132 18.59 8.40 3.95
N THR A 133 19.46 7.67 4.65
CA THR A 133 20.89 7.70 4.44
C THR A 133 21.31 6.27 4.16
N ALA A 134 21.68 5.99 2.91
CA ALA A 134 22.06 4.67 2.44
C ALA A 134 23.54 4.64 2.08
N ASP A 135 24.19 3.49 2.26
CA ASP A 135 25.57 3.30 1.82
C ASP A 135 25.67 3.34 0.29
N SER A 136 26.68 4.04 -0.21
CA SER A 136 27.01 4.14 -1.64
C SER A 136 27.24 2.77 -2.29
N THR A 137 27.85 1.81 -1.58
CA THR A 137 28.06 0.45 -2.12
C THR A 137 26.75 -0.31 -2.24
N PHE A 138 25.80 -0.07 -1.34
CA PHE A 138 24.45 -0.63 -1.43
C PHE A 138 23.65 -0.01 -2.58
N LEU A 139 23.68 1.32 -2.73
CA LEU A 139 22.98 2.02 -3.81
C LEU A 139 23.44 1.60 -5.20
N SER A 140 24.75 1.37 -5.38
CA SER A 140 25.30 0.90 -6.66
C SER A 140 24.82 -0.50 -7.03
N ARG A 141 24.61 -1.41 -6.06
CA ARG A 141 24.07 -2.77 -6.30
C ARG A 141 22.61 -2.77 -6.77
N LEU A 142 21.86 -1.70 -6.50
CA LEU A 142 20.45 -1.64 -6.86
C LEU A 142 20.22 -1.59 -8.38
N ASN A 143 21.23 -1.32 -9.23
CA ASN A 143 21.20 -1.50 -10.70
C ASN A 143 19.92 -1.04 -11.45
N SER A 144 19.14 -0.10 -10.89
CA SER A 144 17.91 0.43 -11.47
C SER A 144 17.55 1.74 -10.80
N TYR A 145 17.16 2.73 -11.60
CA TYR A 145 16.77 4.05 -11.12
C TYR A 145 15.60 3.99 -10.11
N TYR A 146 14.57 3.18 -10.38
CA TYR A 146 13.42 3.01 -9.48
C TYR A 146 13.83 2.54 -8.08
N ARG A 147 14.76 1.59 -8.01
CA ARG A 147 15.26 1.04 -6.75
C ARG A 147 16.12 2.05 -6.01
N GLN A 148 16.97 2.80 -6.71
CA GLN A 148 17.76 3.87 -6.09
C GLN A 148 16.86 4.98 -5.54
N THR A 149 15.82 5.40 -6.27
CA THR A 149 14.87 6.42 -5.79
C THR A 149 14.07 6.02 -4.56
N SER A 150 14.04 4.72 -4.23
CA SER A 150 13.44 4.21 -2.98
C SER A 150 14.25 4.60 -1.74
N TYR A 151 15.51 4.99 -1.93
CA TYR A 151 16.47 5.36 -0.90
C TYR A 151 16.97 6.81 -1.08
N VAL A 152 16.09 7.68 -1.58
CA VAL A 152 16.34 9.11 -1.68
C VAL A 152 15.30 9.88 -0.88
N ASP A 153 15.74 10.92 -0.18
CA ASP A 153 14.87 11.83 0.57
C ASP A 153 13.77 12.41 -0.31
N HIS A 154 12.52 12.33 0.14
CA HIS A 154 11.41 12.97 -0.54
C HIS A 154 10.22 13.28 0.37
N ILE A 155 9.43 14.26 -0.05
CA ILE A 155 8.18 14.68 0.61
C ILE A 155 7.01 14.30 -0.30
N ILE A 156 5.93 13.76 0.25
CA ILE A 156 4.69 13.47 -0.46
C ILE A 156 3.56 14.28 0.17
N PRO A 157 3.27 15.49 -0.35
CA PRO A 157 2.12 16.27 0.08
C PRO A 157 0.91 15.87 -0.76
N ALA A 158 0.12 14.93 -0.26
CA ALA A 158 -0.98 14.31 -0.97
C ALA A 158 -2.38 14.74 -0.46
N MET A 159 -3.33 14.70 -1.38
CA MET A 159 -4.77 14.70 -1.12
C MET A 159 -5.35 13.40 -1.64
N ARG A 160 -6.27 12.79 -0.88
CA ARG A 160 -6.85 11.48 -1.22
C ARG A 160 -8.34 11.44 -1.06
N TYR A 161 -8.99 10.65 -1.89
CA TYR A 161 -10.38 10.30 -1.74
C TYR A 161 -10.59 8.80 -1.96
N SER A 162 -11.37 8.18 -1.08
CA SER A 162 -11.74 6.76 -1.12
C SER A 162 -13.25 6.65 -1.08
N PHE A 163 -13.83 6.07 -2.12
CA PHE A 163 -15.22 5.65 -2.18
C PHE A 163 -15.30 4.15 -1.92
N ARG A 164 -16.17 3.73 -0.99
CA ARG A 164 -16.29 2.33 -0.59
C ARG A 164 -17.76 1.93 -0.57
N TYR A 165 -18.13 0.93 -1.36
CA TYR A 165 -19.41 0.23 -1.26
C TYR A 165 -19.16 -1.16 -0.69
N ASN A 166 -19.92 -1.56 0.33
CA ASN A 166 -19.83 -2.89 0.92
C ASN A 166 -21.17 -3.33 1.51
N ASN A 167 -21.90 -4.19 0.80
CA ASN A 167 -23.16 -4.77 1.27
C ASN A 167 -22.99 -6.16 1.93
N GLN A 168 -21.76 -6.57 2.20
CA GLN A 168 -21.48 -7.81 2.93
C GLN A 168 -22.09 -7.74 4.33
N GLY A 169 -22.99 -8.68 4.63
CA GLY A 169 -23.57 -8.85 5.96
C GLY A 169 -22.59 -9.45 6.97
N LYS A 170 -23.09 -9.79 8.15
CA LYS A 170 -22.29 -10.49 9.18
C LYS A 170 -21.90 -11.90 8.75
N THR A 171 -22.78 -12.56 8.00
CA THR A 171 -22.53 -13.89 7.42
C THR A 171 -22.01 -13.75 6.00
N ARG A 172 -21.15 -14.69 5.59
CA ARG A 172 -20.63 -14.81 4.21
C ARG A 172 -21.51 -15.69 3.33
N LYS A 173 -22.56 -16.31 3.89
CA LYS A 173 -23.52 -17.17 3.20
C LYS A 173 -24.59 -16.38 2.43
N THR A 174 -24.18 -15.27 1.80
CA THR A 174 -25.07 -14.42 1.00
C THR A 174 -24.30 -13.88 -0.19
N THR A 175 -25.02 -13.58 -1.26
CA THR A 175 -24.45 -12.85 -2.38
C THR A 175 -24.14 -11.43 -1.95
N TYR A 176 -22.91 -10.97 -2.18
CA TYR A 176 -22.48 -9.63 -1.81
C TYR A 176 -21.46 -9.07 -2.79
N GLN A 177 -21.34 -7.74 -2.77
CA GLN A 177 -20.42 -6.96 -3.57
C GLN A 177 -19.64 -6.02 -2.66
N ARG A 178 -18.34 -5.92 -2.95
CA ARG A 178 -17.46 -4.90 -2.37
C ARG A 178 -16.82 -4.16 -3.52
N PHE A 179 -16.88 -2.84 -3.46
CA PHE A 179 -16.25 -1.98 -4.43
C PHE A 179 -15.48 -0.89 -3.68
N ARG A 180 -14.25 -0.65 -4.09
CA ARG A 180 -13.42 0.43 -3.57
C ARG A 180 -12.81 1.15 -4.75
N PHE A 181 -12.96 2.46 -4.78
CA PHE A 181 -12.27 3.36 -5.68
C PHE A 181 -11.43 4.32 -4.86
N ASN A 182 -10.16 4.47 -5.21
CA ASN A 182 -9.25 5.42 -4.59
C ASN A 182 -8.67 6.33 -5.66
N VAL A 183 -8.50 7.60 -5.29
CA VAL A 183 -7.73 8.58 -6.07
C VAL A 183 -6.85 9.38 -5.12
N GLU A 184 -5.61 9.60 -5.52
CA GLU A 184 -4.57 10.29 -4.77
C GLU A 184 -3.85 11.25 -5.73
N VAL A 185 -3.76 12.52 -5.35
CA VAL A 185 -2.99 13.54 -6.07
C VAL A 185 -1.97 14.10 -5.11
N ALA A 186 -0.71 14.14 -5.51
CA ALA A 186 0.39 14.65 -4.69
C ALA A 186 1.13 15.80 -5.39
N GLY A 187 1.70 16.71 -4.59
CA GLY A 187 2.59 17.77 -5.10
C GLY A 187 1.88 19.03 -5.61
N ASN A 188 0.59 18.96 -5.98
CA ASN A 188 -0.13 20.09 -6.59
C ASN A 188 -0.31 21.28 -5.64
N THR A 189 -0.44 21.04 -4.34
CA THR A 189 -0.54 22.11 -3.33
C THR A 189 0.75 22.91 -3.27
N LEU A 190 1.90 22.24 -3.10
CA LEU A 190 3.21 22.89 -3.08
C LEU A 190 3.55 23.53 -4.43
N ASN A 191 3.23 22.86 -5.55
CA ASN A 191 3.44 23.45 -6.88
C ASN A 191 2.64 24.74 -7.09
N THR A 192 1.42 24.82 -6.56
CA THR A 192 0.60 26.04 -6.61
C THR A 192 1.24 27.15 -5.78
N ILE A 193 1.76 26.82 -4.60
CA ILE A 193 2.50 27.76 -3.74
C ILE A 193 3.78 28.25 -4.43
N ASP A 194 4.57 27.35 -5.03
CA ASP A 194 5.80 27.70 -5.76
C ASP A 194 5.51 28.66 -6.92
N ARG A 195 4.45 28.41 -7.71
CA ARG A 195 4.01 29.28 -8.80
C ARG A 195 3.53 30.63 -8.29
N PHE A 196 2.71 30.65 -7.24
CA PHE A 196 2.21 31.89 -6.65
C PHE A 196 3.34 32.78 -6.11
N MET A 197 4.36 32.18 -5.50
CA MET A 197 5.54 32.89 -5.00
C MET A 197 6.62 33.12 -6.07
N SER A 198 6.37 32.75 -7.33
CA SER A 198 7.32 32.87 -8.45
C SER A 198 8.70 32.25 -8.14
N ARG A 199 8.73 31.12 -7.43
CA ARG A 199 9.98 30.45 -7.07
C ARG A 199 10.69 29.92 -8.31
N LYS A 200 12.00 30.12 -8.35
CA LYS A 200 12.89 29.40 -9.28
C LYS A 200 13.13 27.98 -8.76
N SER A 201 13.35 27.05 -9.68
CA SER A 201 13.71 25.67 -9.36
C SER A 201 15.03 25.64 -8.57
N ASP A 202 15.16 24.72 -7.62
CA ASP A 202 16.27 24.73 -6.68
C ASP A 202 17.48 23.95 -7.23
N LYS A 203 17.26 22.81 -7.90
CA LYS A 203 18.30 21.86 -8.36
C LYS A 203 17.84 21.06 -9.59
N LYS A 204 18.78 20.40 -10.28
CA LYS A 204 18.51 19.40 -11.33
C LYS A 204 18.71 17.98 -10.79
N ASP A 205 17.85 17.05 -11.15
CA ASP A 205 17.99 15.63 -10.80
C ASP A 205 18.96 14.88 -11.73
N ILE A 206 19.22 13.59 -11.44
CA ILE A 206 20.11 12.70 -12.22
C ILE A 206 19.69 12.64 -13.69
N ALA A 207 18.40 12.85 -13.99
CA ALA A 207 17.86 12.90 -15.32
C ALA A 207 17.76 14.34 -15.87
N GLN A 208 18.58 15.26 -15.36
CA GLN A 208 18.70 16.67 -15.74
C GLN A 208 17.43 17.51 -15.60
N LYS A 209 16.43 17.05 -14.86
CA LYS A 209 15.17 17.78 -14.68
C LYS A 209 15.23 18.67 -13.45
N GLU A 210 14.89 19.93 -13.65
CA GLU A 210 14.75 20.89 -12.58
C GLU A 210 13.61 20.51 -11.64
N TYR A 211 13.85 20.62 -10.34
CA TYR A 211 12.88 20.33 -9.31
C TYR A 211 12.88 21.37 -8.20
N TYR A 212 11.73 21.48 -7.56
CA TYR A 212 11.49 22.27 -6.37
C TYR A 212 11.65 21.41 -5.12
N SER A 213 12.18 22.04 -4.08
CA SER A 213 12.47 21.44 -2.79
C SER A 213 11.97 22.33 -1.65
N TYR A 214 11.70 21.68 -0.52
CA TYR A 214 11.40 22.32 0.75
C TYR A 214 12.30 21.70 1.80
N PHE A 215 12.97 22.53 2.61
CA PHE A 215 13.97 22.08 3.58
C PHE A 215 15.09 21.22 2.96
N GLY A 216 15.44 21.48 1.70
CA GLY A 216 16.43 20.72 0.94
C GLY A 216 15.93 19.38 0.38
N ILE A 217 14.65 19.03 0.57
CA ILE A 217 14.06 17.75 0.18
C ILE A 217 13.09 17.97 -0.99
N ARG A 218 13.20 17.16 -2.04
CA ARG A 218 12.32 17.21 -3.22
C ARG A 218 10.91 16.74 -2.83
N TYR A 219 9.86 17.40 -3.31
CA TYR A 219 8.52 16.85 -3.20
C TYR A 219 8.12 16.02 -4.42
N ALA A 220 7.40 14.92 -4.19
CA ALA A 220 6.84 14.10 -5.23
C ALA A 220 5.58 14.74 -5.82
N GLN A 221 5.39 14.59 -7.13
CA GLN A 221 4.20 15.06 -7.82
C GLN A 221 3.68 14.00 -8.79
N TYR A 222 2.44 13.55 -8.56
CA TYR A 222 1.82 12.46 -9.31
C TYR A 222 0.31 12.42 -9.10
N LEU A 223 -0.36 11.67 -9.98
CA LEU A 223 -1.75 11.22 -9.85
C LEU A 223 -1.72 9.70 -9.76
N ARG A 224 -2.44 9.13 -8.80
CA ARG A 224 -2.61 7.69 -8.65
C ARG A 224 -4.06 7.36 -8.43
N SER A 225 -4.54 6.29 -9.05
CA SER A 225 -5.89 5.80 -8.84
C SER A 225 -5.94 4.29 -8.94
N ASP A 226 -6.81 3.68 -8.13
CA ASP A 226 -7.11 2.26 -8.21
C ASP A 226 -8.57 1.93 -7.90
N VAL A 227 -8.98 0.78 -8.43
CA VAL A 227 -10.28 0.14 -8.27
C VAL A 227 -10.06 -1.28 -7.79
N GLU A 228 -10.77 -1.66 -6.74
CA GLU A 228 -10.84 -3.01 -6.22
C GLU A 228 -12.31 -3.45 -6.19
N PHE A 229 -12.61 -4.57 -6.83
CA PHE A 229 -13.95 -5.14 -6.87
C PHE A 229 -13.93 -6.58 -6.39
N THR A 230 -14.91 -6.95 -5.56
CA THR A 230 -15.15 -8.33 -5.15
C THR A 230 -16.62 -8.64 -5.31
N TYR A 231 -16.95 -9.74 -5.98
CA TYR A 231 -18.29 -10.29 -6.04
C TYR A 231 -18.28 -11.72 -5.48
N ASN A 232 -19.03 -11.92 -4.39
CA ASN A 232 -19.29 -13.25 -3.87
C ASN A 232 -20.66 -13.69 -4.38
N GLN A 233 -20.67 -14.67 -5.28
CA GLN A 233 -21.87 -15.32 -5.76
C GLN A 233 -22.13 -16.54 -4.87
N TYR A 234 -23.02 -16.38 -3.90
CA TYR A 234 -23.45 -17.49 -3.06
C TYR A 234 -24.53 -18.27 -3.81
N ILE A 235 -24.27 -19.53 -4.12
CA ILE A 235 -25.17 -20.38 -4.90
C ILE A 235 -26.09 -21.13 -3.94
N ASN A 236 -25.50 -21.85 -2.98
CA ASN A 236 -26.21 -22.59 -1.94
C ASN A 236 -25.25 -22.85 -0.75
N PRO A 237 -25.70 -23.50 0.35
CA PRO A 237 -24.86 -23.74 1.52
C PRO A 237 -23.55 -24.49 1.26
N ASN A 238 -23.46 -25.21 0.14
CA ASN A 238 -22.31 -26.02 -0.20
C ASN A 238 -21.44 -25.41 -1.29
N HIS A 239 -21.88 -24.35 -1.98
CA HIS A 239 -21.20 -23.84 -3.16
C HIS A 239 -21.23 -22.31 -3.26
N ALA A 240 -20.08 -21.72 -3.55
CA ALA A 240 -19.94 -20.29 -3.84
C ALA A 240 -18.83 -20.04 -4.87
N VAL A 241 -18.98 -18.96 -5.64
CA VAL A 241 -17.92 -18.47 -6.53
C VAL A 241 -17.57 -17.05 -6.12
N ILE A 242 -16.28 -16.78 -5.96
CA ILE A 242 -15.74 -15.47 -5.59
C ILE A 242 -14.95 -14.95 -6.76
N TYR A 243 -15.27 -13.73 -7.18
CA TYR A 243 -14.52 -12.97 -8.17
C TYR A 243 -13.85 -11.82 -7.46
N HIS A 244 -12.59 -11.57 -7.75
CA HIS A 244 -11.84 -10.43 -7.27
C HIS A 244 -11.07 -9.80 -8.42
N THR A 245 -11.05 -8.46 -8.48
CA THR A 245 -10.33 -7.73 -9.52
C THR A 245 -9.70 -6.49 -8.91
N PHE A 246 -8.47 -6.22 -9.31
CA PHE A 246 -7.71 -5.03 -8.95
C PHE A 246 -7.17 -4.36 -10.22
N LEU A 247 -7.44 -3.07 -10.36
CA LEU A 247 -6.92 -2.21 -11.42
C LEU A 247 -6.30 -0.99 -10.77
N GLY A 248 -5.06 -0.66 -11.08
CA GLY A 248 -4.42 0.53 -10.53
C GLY A 248 -3.36 1.11 -11.46
N ALA A 249 -3.24 2.44 -11.46
CA ALA A 249 -2.21 3.14 -12.22
C ALA A 249 -1.78 4.42 -11.49
N GLY A 250 -0.49 4.73 -11.59
CA GLY A 250 0.13 5.95 -11.08
C GLY A 250 0.95 6.64 -12.16
N PHE A 251 0.76 7.95 -12.30
CA PHE A 251 1.40 8.77 -13.32
C PHE A 251 2.17 9.90 -12.63
N PRO A 252 3.51 9.84 -12.61
CA PRO A 252 4.33 10.96 -12.15
C PRO A 252 4.31 12.10 -13.18
N TYR A 253 4.32 13.35 -12.70
CA TYR A 253 4.38 14.53 -13.56
C TYR A 253 5.01 15.71 -12.82
N GLY A 254 5.16 16.84 -13.51
CA GLY A 254 5.58 18.10 -12.88
C GLY A 254 6.91 17.95 -12.14
N ASN A 255 6.93 18.01 -10.82
CA ASN A 255 8.13 17.91 -10.00
C ASN A 255 8.77 16.50 -9.93
N SER A 256 8.17 15.45 -10.51
CA SER A 256 8.68 14.06 -10.49
C SER A 256 8.82 13.44 -11.89
N LYS A 257 9.72 12.46 -12.04
CA LYS A 257 9.80 11.58 -13.25
C LYS A 257 9.35 10.14 -12.99
N VAL A 258 9.43 9.71 -11.74
CA VAL A 258 8.99 8.38 -11.30
C VAL A 258 8.03 8.55 -10.14
N LEU A 259 7.13 7.59 -10.01
CA LEU A 259 6.31 7.47 -8.82
C LEU A 259 7.20 7.11 -7.61
N PRO A 260 7.00 7.72 -6.42
CA PRO A 260 7.69 7.27 -5.21
C PRO A 260 7.49 5.77 -4.99
N PHE A 261 8.53 5.10 -4.53
CA PHE A 261 8.56 3.65 -4.48
C PHE A 261 7.44 3.05 -3.62
N GLU A 262 7.14 3.66 -2.47
CA GLU A 262 6.05 3.25 -1.59
C GLU A 262 4.65 3.43 -2.20
N LYS A 263 4.57 4.14 -3.33
CA LYS A 263 3.33 4.36 -4.09
C LYS A 263 3.23 3.45 -5.32
N MET A 264 4.30 2.75 -5.70
CA MET A 264 4.28 1.77 -6.78
C MET A 264 3.49 0.51 -6.37
N TYR A 265 2.99 -0.21 -7.37
CA TYR A 265 2.26 -1.46 -7.19
C TYR A 265 3.18 -2.66 -7.30
N PHE A 266 2.79 -3.76 -6.65
CA PHE A 266 3.41 -5.07 -6.79
C PHE A 266 2.32 -6.15 -6.77
N VAL A 267 2.68 -7.34 -7.23
CA VAL A 267 1.84 -8.55 -7.23
C VAL A 267 2.60 -9.73 -6.63
N GLY A 268 1.88 -10.81 -6.33
CA GLY A 268 2.43 -12.02 -5.72
C GLY A 268 2.13 -12.14 -4.23
N GLY A 269 2.10 -13.38 -3.76
CA GLY A 269 1.82 -13.74 -2.38
C GLY A 269 0.38 -14.24 -2.17
N PRO A 270 0.06 -14.64 -0.92
CA PRO A 270 -1.15 -15.39 -0.62
C PRO A 270 -2.46 -14.61 -0.83
N ASN A 271 -2.41 -13.28 -0.86
CA ASN A 271 -3.59 -12.40 -1.05
C ASN A 271 -3.58 -11.70 -2.43
N SER A 272 -2.80 -12.22 -3.37
CA SER A 272 -2.66 -11.74 -4.74
C SER A 272 -2.48 -12.98 -5.62
N MET A 273 -1.39 -13.06 -6.39
CA MET A 273 -1.02 -14.20 -7.22
C MET A 273 -0.38 -15.30 -6.37
N ARG A 274 -1.15 -16.33 -5.99
CA ARG A 274 -0.74 -17.33 -4.97
C ARG A 274 0.42 -18.23 -5.38
N ALA A 275 0.60 -18.47 -6.68
CA ALA A 275 1.72 -19.26 -7.19
C ALA A 275 3.06 -18.48 -7.24
N TRP A 276 3.05 -17.19 -6.86
CA TRP A 276 4.24 -16.33 -6.79
C TRP A 276 4.53 -15.89 -5.37
N GLN A 277 5.82 -15.74 -5.07
CA GLN A 277 6.25 -15.07 -3.85
C GLN A 277 5.88 -13.58 -3.93
N PRO A 278 5.65 -12.90 -2.79
CA PRO A 278 5.41 -11.47 -2.78
C PRO A 278 6.49 -10.69 -3.53
N ARG A 279 6.09 -9.75 -4.42
CA ARG A 279 6.98 -8.85 -5.16
C ARG A 279 7.96 -9.54 -6.12
N SER A 280 7.60 -10.73 -6.59
CA SER A 280 8.44 -11.53 -7.50
C SER A 280 7.98 -11.56 -8.97
N LEU A 281 6.83 -10.95 -9.27
CA LEU A 281 6.23 -10.97 -10.61
C LEU A 281 6.18 -9.56 -11.20
N GLY A 282 6.58 -9.46 -12.48
CA GLY A 282 6.66 -8.23 -13.26
C GLY A 282 8.01 -7.50 -13.10
N PRO A 283 8.13 -6.26 -13.59
CA PRO A 283 7.15 -5.59 -14.46
C PRO A 283 7.13 -6.20 -15.88
N GLY A 284 5.96 -6.34 -16.49
CA GLY A 284 5.76 -6.88 -17.83
C GLY A 284 6.48 -8.23 -18.02
N ALA A 285 7.25 -8.34 -19.09
CA ALA A 285 8.11 -9.47 -19.41
C ALA A 285 9.59 -9.25 -19.00
N SER A 286 9.88 -8.22 -18.18
CA SER A 286 11.23 -7.89 -17.72
C SER A 286 11.90 -9.08 -17.04
N LYS A 287 13.16 -9.34 -17.42
CA LYS A 287 14.05 -10.31 -16.76
C LYS A 287 15.14 -9.64 -15.92
N LEU A 288 15.14 -8.30 -15.84
CA LEU A 288 16.19 -7.53 -15.16
C LEU A 288 16.01 -7.45 -13.63
N ASN A 289 15.05 -8.19 -13.08
CA ASN A 289 14.90 -8.31 -11.63
C ASN A 289 15.84 -9.38 -11.10
N PRO A 290 16.86 -9.02 -10.29
CA PRO A 290 17.72 -10.00 -9.68
C PRO A 290 16.88 -10.92 -8.79
N PRO A 291 17.06 -12.26 -8.86
CA PRO A 291 16.25 -13.22 -8.11
C PRO A 291 16.19 -12.94 -6.61
N ASP A 292 17.26 -12.36 -6.06
CA ASP A 292 17.47 -12.28 -4.61
C ASP A 292 16.72 -11.13 -3.93
N TYR A 293 16.45 -10.02 -4.65
CA TYR A 293 15.94 -8.82 -4.00
C TYR A 293 14.41 -8.71 -3.95
N ARG A 294 13.67 -9.48 -4.76
CA ARG A 294 12.19 -9.44 -4.81
C ARG A 294 11.64 -8.01 -4.90
N LEU A 295 12.19 -7.23 -5.84
CA LEU A 295 11.85 -5.82 -6.06
C LEU A 295 11.09 -5.64 -7.38
N SER A 296 10.10 -6.49 -7.64
CA SER A 296 9.23 -6.38 -8.82
C SER A 296 8.09 -5.40 -8.54
N TYR A 297 8.23 -4.18 -9.04
CA TYR A 297 7.26 -3.11 -8.89
C TYR A 297 6.93 -2.50 -10.24
N GLY A 298 5.74 -1.93 -10.34
CA GLY A 298 5.31 -1.17 -11.51
C GLY A 298 4.39 -0.01 -11.13
N GLU A 299 4.24 0.91 -12.07
CA GLU A 299 3.34 2.06 -11.95
C GLU A 299 1.89 1.68 -12.26
N MET A 300 1.68 0.56 -12.97
CA MET A 300 0.36 -0.02 -13.25
C MET A 300 0.25 -1.44 -12.69
N ARG A 301 -0.94 -1.83 -12.24
CA ARG A 301 -1.30 -3.20 -11.81
C ARG A 301 -2.64 -3.60 -12.42
N LEU A 302 -2.68 -4.81 -12.96
CA LEU A 302 -3.88 -5.52 -13.39
C LEU A 302 -3.86 -6.89 -12.73
N GLU A 303 -4.89 -7.22 -11.97
CA GLU A 303 -5.03 -8.53 -11.35
C GLU A 303 -6.50 -8.95 -11.30
N GLY A 304 -6.73 -10.24 -11.55
CA GLY A 304 -8.02 -10.91 -11.42
C GLY A 304 -7.84 -12.25 -10.70
N ASN A 305 -8.82 -12.59 -9.89
CA ASN A 305 -8.93 -13.90 -9.27
C ASN A 305 -10.37 -14.42 -9.40
N VAL A 306 -10.47 -15.72 -9.70
CA VAL A 306 -11.70 -16.49 -9.55
C VAL A 306 -11.44 -17.64 -8.57
N GLU A 307 -12.32 -17.82 -7.59
CA GLU A 307 -12.23 -18.89 -6.61
C GLU A 307 -13.58 -19.58 -6.46
N TYR A 308 -13.64 -20.87 -6.77
CA TYR A 308 -14.80 -21.72 -6.54
C TYR A 308 -14.64 -22.47 -5.22
N ARG A 309 -15.54 -22.23 -4.27
CA ARG A 309 -15.58 -22.89 -2.96
C ARG A 309 -16.67 -23.94 -2.91
N PHE A 310 -16.35 -25.07 -2.28
CA PHE A 310 -17.29 -26.15 -2.04
C PHE A 310 -17.14 -26.75 -0.64
N ALA A 311 -18.25 -27.13 -0.01
CA ALA A 311 -18.23 -27.74 1.31
C ALA A 311 -17.67 -29.17 1.25
N LEU A 312 -16.71 -29.47 2.13
CA LEU A 312 -16.16 -30.81 2.38
C LEU A 312 -16.68 -31.41 3.70
N GLY A 313 -17.23 -30.56 4.58
CA GLY A 313 -17.78 -30.94 5.86
C GLY A 313 -18.37 -29.72 6.57
N ARG A 314 -18.77 -29.87 7.83
CA ARG A 314 -19.48 -28.82 8.58
C ARG A 314 -18.74 -27.48 8.66
N ASN A 315 -17.41 -27.53 8.80
CA ASN A 315 -16.54 -26.35 9.00
C ASN A 315 -15.33 -26.34 8.04
N ILE A 316 -15.37 -27.14 6.98
CA ILE A 316 -14.26 -27.31 6.03
C ILE A 316 -14.79 -27.06 4.62
N GLU A 317 -14.13 -26.15 3.91
CA GLU A 317 -14.39 -25.89 2.49
C GLU A 317 -13.13 -26.20 1.67
N GLY A 318 -13.29 -26.89 0.56
CA GLY A 318 -12.31 -26.91 -0.50
C GLY A 318 -12.46 -25.68 -1.38
N ALA A 319 -11.40 -25.26 -2.06
CA ALA A 319 -11.54 -24.34 -3.17
C ALA A 319 -10.54 -24.56 -4.29
N PHE A 320 -11.02 -24.40 -5.52
CA PHE A 320 -10.20 -24.26 -6.71
C PHE A 320 -10.08 -22.79 -7.07
N PHE A 321 -8.91 -22.39 -7.56
CA PHE A 321 -8.71 -21.00 -7.94
C PHE A 321 -7.87 -20.81 -9.19
N VAL A 322 -8.10 -19.68 -9.84
CA VAL A 322 -7.26 -19.14 -10.92
C VAL A 322 -6.96 -17.69 -10.59
N ASP A 323 -5.68 -17.34 -10.60
CA ASP A 323 -5.15 -16.00 -10.40
C ASP A 323 -4.48 -15.57 -11.71
N ALA A 324 -4.75 -14.35 -12.17
CA ALA A 324 -4.14 -13.79 -13.37
C ALA A 324 -3.75 -12.34 -13.13
N GLY A 325 -2.52 -11.95 -13.46
CA GLY A 325 -2.13 -10.56 -13.26
C GLY A 325 -0.67 -10.24 -13.58
N ASN A 326 -0.36 -8.96 -13.59
CA ASN A 326 1.00 -8.43 -13.68
C ASN A 326 1.04 -6.95 -13.22
N VAL A 327 2.25 -6.40 -13.14
CA VAL A 327 2.52 -4.97 -13.01
C VAL A 327 3.34 -4.49 -14.20
N TRP A 328 3.28 -3.20 -14.53
CA TRP A 328 4.05 -2.62 -15.65
C TRP A 328 4.56 -1.23 -15.31
N ASN A 329 5.61 -0.82 -16.01
CA ASN A 329 6.09 0.56 -16.01
C ASN A 329 5.31 1.38 -17.06
N LEU A 330 4.91 2.59 -16.68
CA LEU A 330 4.22 3.54 -17.54
C LEU A 330 5.16 4.66 -18.01
N SER A 331 6.16 4.98 -17.19
CA SER A 331 7.14 6.04 -17.45
C SER A 331 8.35 5.50 -18.22
N ASP A 332 8.87 6.30 -19.15
CA ASP A 332 10.05 5.97 -19.98
C ASP A 332 11.40 6.23 -19.27
N VAL A 333 11.45 6.07 -17.95
CA VAL A 333 12.67 6.38 -17.19
C VAL A 333 13.70 5.28 -17.36
N SER A 334 14.56 5.45 -18.36
CA SER A 334 15.88 4.83 -18.61
C SER A 334 16.21 3.57 -17.79
N SER A 335 15.38 2.52 -17.89
CA SER A 335 15.69 1.20 -17.37
C SER A 335 16.50 0.36 -18.37
N GLY A 336 16.57 0.80 -19.63
CA GLY A 336 17.09 0.00 -20.75
C GLY A 336 16.24 -1.23 -21.05
N ASP A 337 15.04 -1.33 -20.45
CA ASP A 337 14.21 -2.53 -20.48
C ASP A 337 12.79 -2.21 -20.96
N ASP A 338 12.63 -2.25 -22.27
CA ASP A 338 11.32 -2.08 -22.91
C ASP A 338 10.37 -3.26 -22.65
N ALA A 339 10.87 -4.41 -22.19
CA ALA A 339 10.03 -5.58 -21.89
C ALA A 339 9.16 -5.37 -20.64
N GLY A 340 9.55 -4.46 -19.75
CA GLY A 340 8.77 -4.10 -18.56
C GLY A 340 7.72 -3.01 -18.78
N LYS A 341 7.69 -2.39 -19.96
CA LYS A 341 6.76 -1.28 -20.26
C LYS A 341 5.37 -1.78 -20.60
N PHE A 342 4.36 -1.03 -20.19
CA PHE A 342 2.99 -1.29 -20.63
C PHE A 342 2.82 -0.89 -22.09
N ARG A 343 2.35 -1.83 -22.91
CA ARG A 343 1.96 -1.57 -24.30
C ARG A 343 0.64 -2.26 -24.58
N TRP A 344 -0.34 -1.50 -25.04
CA TRP A 344 -1.70 -2.00 -25.29
C TRP A 344 -1.74 -3.18 -26.28
N ALA A 345 -0.77 -3.23 -27.20
CA ALA A 345 -0.71 -4.27 -28.24
C ALA A 345 -0.26 -5.66 -27.73
N ASP A 346 0.48 -5.74 -26.62
CA ASP A 346 1.06 -7.00 -26.14
C ASP A 346 0.90 -7.25 -24.63
N PHE A 347 0.32 -6.33 -23.85
CA PHE A 347 0.16 -6.51 -22.39
C PHE A 347 -0.52 -7.82 -22.00
N TYR A 348 -1.52 -8.25 -22.78
CA TYR A 348 -2.27 -9.48 -22.52
C TYR A 348 -1.40 -10.75 -22.64
N LYS A 349 -0.34 -10.70 -23.46
CA LYS A 349 0.65 -11.78 -23.60
C LYS A 349 1.59 -11.87 -22.40
N GLN A 350 1.64 -10.82 -21.59
CA GLN A 350 2.50 -10.71 -20.42
C GLN A 350 1.75 -11.01 -19.12
N ILE A 351 0.45 -11.34 -19.17
CA ILE A 351 -0.31 -11.70 -17.98
C ILE A 351 0.13 -13.08 -17.50
N ALA A 352 0.66 -13.15 -16.29
CA ALA A 352 0.99 -14.42 -15.67
C ALA A 352 -0.26 -15.07 -15.09
N VAL A 353 -0.37 -16.40 -15.20
CA VAL A 353 -1.54 -17.18 -14.74
C VAL A 353 -1.09 -18.24 -13.75
N GLY A 354 -1.71 -18.27 -12.58
CA GLY A 354 -1.53 -19.33 -11.59
C GLY A 354 -2.86 -20.00 -11.30
N THR A 355 -2.79 -21.28 -10.97
CA THR A 355 -3.97 -22.03 -10.51
C THR A 355 -3.60 -22.88 -9.32
N GLY A 356 -4.59 -23.36 -8.59
CA GLY A 356 -4.33 -24.22 -7.47
C GLY A 356 -5.57 -24.66 -6.72
N PHE A 357 -5.28 -25.29 -5.60
CA PHE A 357 -6.28 -25.80 -4.67
C PHE A 357 -5.99 -25.25 -3.27
N GLY A 358 -7.02 -25.10 -2.46
CA GLY A 358 -6.79 -24.90 -1.04
C GLY A 358 -7.92 -25.39 -0.15
N LEU A 359 -7.66 -25.31 1.14
CA LEU A 359 -8.57 -25.66 2.21
C LEU A 359 -8.85 -24.45 3.08
N ARG A 360 -10.11 -24.26 3.44
CA ARG A 360 -10.56 -23.25 4.41
C ARG A 360 -11.17 -23.96 5.61
N PHE A 361 -10.70 -23.60 6.81
CA PHE A 361 -11.21 -24.10 8.07
C PHE A 361 -11.88 -22.95 8.81
N ASP A 362 -13.20 -23.05 9.01
CA ASP A 362 -13.97 -22.03 9.72
C ASP A 362 -13.96 -22.31 11.23
N ILE A 363 -13.19 -21.51 11.96
CA ILE A 363 -13.05 -21.58 13.41
C ILE A 363 -13.74 -20.35 14.01
N SER A 364 -15.08 -20.37 13.99
CA SER A 364 -15.98 -19.38 14.63
C SER A 364 -15.77 -17.93 14.16
N ASN A 365 -14.70 -17.27 14.62
CA ASN A 365 -14.35 -15.89 14.31
C ASN A 365 -13.13 -15.75 13.38
N ILE A 366 -12.42 -16.86 13.09
CA ILE A 366 -11.21 -16.88 12.25
C ILE A 366 -11.37 -17.97 11.21
N ILE A 367 -10.98 -17.67 9.97
CA ILE A 367 -10.84 -18.68 8.92
C ILE A 367 -9.36 -18.92 8.69
N LEU A 368 -8.92 -20.16 8.92
CA LEU A 368 -7.59 -20.60 8.56
C LEU A 368 -7.60 -21.06 7.09
N ARG A 369 -6.59 -20.66 6.33
CA ARG A 369 -6.46 -20.99 4.91
C ARG A 369 -5.12 -21.64 4.62
N LEU A 370 -5.17 -22.73 3.86
CA LEU A 370 -4.02 -23.40 3.27
C LEU A 370 -4.23 -23.45 1.76
N ASP A 371 -3.43 -22.73 0.99
CA ASP A 371 -3.49 -22.71 -0.48
C ASP A 371 -2.18 -23.27 -1.05
N ALA A 372 -2.29 -24.14 -2.05
CA ALA A 372 -1.18 -24.62 -2.87
C ALA A 372 -1.42 -24.18 -4.33
N GLY A 373 -0.52 -23.36 -4.86
CA GLY A 373 -0.61 -22.79 -6.21
C GLY A 373 0.57 -23.20 -7.08
N ILE A 374 0.28 -23.42 -8.37
CA ILE A 374 1.25 -23.67 -9.44
C ILE A 374 1.14 -22.60 -10.52
N LYS A 375 2.26 -22.30 -11.17
CA LYS A 375 2.34 -21.39 -12.32
C LYS A 375 1.95 -22.15 -13.58
N VAL A 376 1.22 -21.50 -14.49
CA VAL A 376 0.75 -22.07 -15.77
C VAL A 376 1.50 -21.45 -16.93
#